data_AF-A0A2N1QLM5-F1
#
_entry.id   AF-A0A2N1QLM5-F1
#
_cell.length_a   1.000
_cell.length_b   1.000
_cell.length_c   1.000
_cell.angle_alpha   90.00
_cell.angle_beta   90.00
_cell.angle_gamma   90.00
#
_symmetry.space_group_name_H-M   'P 1'
#
loop_
_entity.id
_entity.type
_entity.pdbx_description
1 polymer ?
#
loop_
_entity_poly.entity_id
_entity_poly.type
_entity_poly.pdbx_seq_one_letter_code
_entity_poly.pdbx_strand_id
1 'polypeptide(L)'
;AAKKASRAAADGRVFSYIHTNGKLGALIELNCETDFVAKTDEFQNLGHELCMHIAAAAPQFLSSEEVTADVLEREREIYKQQALEEGKPANIVDKIADGKINKFYELNCLLEQNWVRDGDKKIKDLIVEVIAKLGENIVLRRFSRFSIGE
;
A
#
# COMPACT_ATOMS: atom_id res chain seq x y z
N ALA A 1 12.17 13.47 -2.75
CA ALA A 1 10.72 13.30 -2.52
C ALA A 1 10.16 14.27 -1.49
N ALA A 2 10.63 14.30 -0.24
CA ALA A 2 10.02 15.11 0.84
C ALA A 2 9.73 16.59 0.50
N LYS A 3 10.66 17.30 -0.15
CA LYS A 3 10.45 18.70 -0.58
C LYS A 3 9.34 18.90 -1.63
N LYS A 4 8.92 17.83 -2.31
CA LYS A 4 7.89 17.85 -3.36
C LYS A 4 6.53 17.36 -2.87
N ALA A 5 6.46 16.66 -1.74
CA ALA A 5 5.24 16.07 -1.21
C ALA A 5 4.12 17.10 -0.94
N SER A 6 4.49 18.36 -0.68
CA SER A 6 3.55 19.47 -0.48
C SER A 6 3.03 20.11 -1.78
N ARG A 7 3.56 19.73 -2.94
CA ARG A 7 3.11 20.26 -4.22
C ARG A 7 1.81 19.59 -4.64
N ALA A 8 0.89 20.36 -5.20
CA ALA A 8 -0.37 19.84 -5.70
C ALA A 8 -0.13 18.89 -6.89
N ALA A 9 -0.56 17.64 -6.76
CA ALA A 9 -0.60 16.66 -7.83
C ALA A 9 -2.03 16.57 -8.36
N ALA A 10 -2.40 17.47 -9.27
CA ALA A 10 -3.77 17.62 -9.78
C ALA A 10 -4.02 16.91 -11.12
N ASP A 11 -2.95 16.51 -11.82
CA ASP A 11 -3.01 15.71 -13.05
C ASP A 11 -2.75 14.23 -12.72
N GLY A 12 -2.79 13.35 -13.72
CA GLY A 12 -2.51 11.92 -13.54
C GLY A 12 -3.27 11.02 -14.49
N ARG A 13 -3.35 9.74 -14.12
CA ARG A 13 -4.12 8.73 -14.85
C ARG A 13 -4.77 7.73 -13.91
N VAL A 14 -5.86 7.15 -14.41
CA VAL A 14 -6.41 5.91 -13.86
C VAL A 14 -5.75 4.73 -14.54
N PHE A 15 -5.23 3.79 -13.75
CA PHE A 15 -4.69 2.54 -14.25
C PHE A 15 -5.59 1.39 -13.82
N SER A 16 -5.58 0.32 -14.62
CA SER A 16 -6.31 -0.91 -14.34
C SER A 16 -5.44 -2.12 -14.58
N TYR A 17 -5.62 -3.15 -13.78
CA TYR A 17 -5.11 -4.50 -14.04
C TYR A 17 -6.25 -5.49 -13.92
N ILE A 18 -6.41 -6.34 -14.92
CA ILE A 18 -7.34 -7.48 -14.89
C ILE A 18 -6.47 -8.74 -15.02
N HIS A 19 -6.57 -9.62 -14.03
CA HIS A 19 -5.83 -10.86 -14.04
C HIS A 19 -6.27 -11.76 -15.20
N THR A 20 -5.39 -12.62 -15.70
CA THR A 20 -5.59 -13.38 -16.95
C THR A 20 -6.81 -14.30 -16.93
N ASN A 21 -7.28 -14.71 -15.75
CA ASN A 21 -8.49 -15.52 -15.58
C ASN A 21 -9.80 -14.70 -15.47
N GLY A 22 -9.72 -13.37 -15.49
CA GLY A 22 -10.86 -12.45 -15.42
C GLY A 22 -11.58 -12.39 -14.07
N LYS A 23 -11.06 -13.03 -13.01
CA LYS A 23 -11.72 -13.12 -11.69
C LYS A 23 -11.17 -12.15 -10.64
N LEU A 24 -10.10 -11.45 -10.96
CA LEU A 24 -9.39 -10.54 -10.07
C LEU A 24 -9.00 -9.29 -10.85
N GLY A 25 -9.23 -8.11 -10.27
CA GLY A 25 -8.82 -6.86 -10.87
C GLY A 25 -8.54 -5.77 -9.85
N ALA A 26 -7.74 -4.79 -10.27
CA ALA A 26 -7.43 -3.61 -9.49
C ALA A 26 -7.54 -2.35 -10.36
N LEU A 27 -7.96 -1.26 -9.73
CA LEU A 27 -8.00 0.10 -10.28
C LEU A 27 -7.26 1.02 -9.34
N ILE A 28 -6.48 1.95 -9.88
CA ILE A 28 -5.85 3.01 -9.09
C ILE A 28 -6.05 4.37 -9.74
N GLU A 29 -6.12 5.39 -8.92
CA GLU A 29 -5.92 6.78 -9.32
C GLU A 29 -4.52 7.21 -8.89
N LEU A 30 -3.64 7.43 -9.88
CA LEU A 30 -2.27 7.88 -9.65
C LEU A 30 -2.11 9.29 -10.21
N ASN A 31 -1.74 10.23 -9.34
CA ASN A 31 -1.61 11.63 -9.67
C ASN A 31 -0.14 12.06 -9.82
N CYS A 32 0.09 13.05 -10.68
CA CYS A 32 1.33 13.82 -10.80
C CYS A 32 1.05 15.32 -10.93
N GLU A 33 2.08 16.14 -11.10
CA GLU A 33 1.91 17.59 -11.21
C GLU A 33 1.45 18.00 -12.62
N THR A 34 1.91 17.29 -13.67
CA THR A 34 1.61 17.66 -15.08
C THR A 34 1.18 16.49 -15.97
N ASP A 35 0.43 16.80 -17.03
CA ASP A 35 0.02 15.85 -18.07
C ASP A 35 1.22 15.28 -18.86
N PHE A 36 2.33 16.02 -18.93
CA PHE A 36 3.58 15.58 -19.55
C PHE A 36 4.16 14.39 -18.80
N VAL A 37 4.31 14.49 -17.47
CA VAL A 37 4.77 13.36 -16.65
C VAL A 37 3.77 12.21 -16.70
N ALA A 38 2.48 12.51 -16.69
CA ALA A 38 1.42 11.52 -16.82
C ALA A 38 1.49 10.70 -18.13
N LYS A 39 2.26 11.12 -19.14
CA LYS A 39 2.45 10.44 -20.43
C LYS A 39 3.78 9.68 -20.55
N THR A 40 4.69 9.84 -19.60
CA THR A 40 6.01 9.18 -19.63
C THR A 40 5.91 7.68 -19.38
N ASP A 41 6.82 6.91 -19.99
CA ASP A 41 6.89 5.46 -19.82
C ASP A 41 7.12 5.07 -18.36
N GLU A 42 7.97 5.82 -17.64
CA GLU A 42 8.19 5.61 -16.21
C GLU A 42 6.91 5.74 -15.38
N PHE A 43 6.09 6.77 -15.64
CA PHE A 43 4.83 6.95 -14.93
C PHE A 43 3.81 5.88 -15.30
N GLN A 44 3.73 5.51 -16.59
CA GLN A 44 2.84 4.41 -17.03
C GLN A 44 3.22 3.10 -16.35
N ASN A 45 4.51 2.78 -16.36
CA ASN A 45 5.03 1.55 -15.77
C ASN A 45 4.77 1.52 -14.26
N LEU A 46 5.00 2.62 -13.54
CA LEU A 46 4.66 2.70 -12.11
C LEU A 46 3.17 2.38 -11.89
N GLY A 47 2.27 3.00 -12.64
CA GLY A 47 0.83 2.75 -12.50
C GLY A 47 0.44 1.29 -12.74
N HIS A 48 1.01 0.65 -13.77
CA HIS A 48 0.79 -0.77 -14.05
C HIS A 48 1.32 -1.69 -12.94
N GLU A 49 2.53 -1.42 -12.44
CA GLU A 49 3.15 -2.19 -11.37
C GLU A 49 2.36 -2.09 -10.06
N LEU A 50 1.88 -0.90 -9.71
CA LEU A 50 1.03 -0.70 -8.53
C LEU A 50 -0.30 -1.47 -8.66
N CYS A 51 -0.98 -1.41 -9.81
CA CYS A 51 -2.20 -2.19 -10.02
C CYS A 51 -1.98 -3.71 -9.88
N MET A 52 -0.91 -4.23 -10.49
CA MET A 52 -0.59 -5.66 -10.40
C MET A 52 -0.25 -6.06 -8.97
N HIS A 53 0.52 -5.23 -8.25
CA HIS A 53 0.83 -5.45 -6.85
C HIS A 53 -0.43 -5.48 -5.99
N ILE A 54 -1.31 -4.48 -6.12
CA ILE A 54 -2.57 -4.41 -5.35
C ILE A 54 -3.41 -5.66 -5.61
N ALA A 55 -3.56 -6.07 -6.87
CA ALA A 55 -4.31 -7.27 -7.22
C ALA A 55 -3.78 -8.51 -6.46
N ALA A 56 -2.45 -8.67 -6.39
CA ALA A 56 -1.80 -9.81 -5.75
C ALA A 56 -1.74 -9.73 -4.21
N ALA A 57 -1.42 -8.55 -3.66
CA ALA A 57 -1.12 -8.35 -2.25
C ALA A 57 -2.35 -7.99 -1.40
N ALA A 58 -3.48 -7.66 -2.04
CA ALA A 58 -4.76 -7.38 -1.38
C ALA A 58 -4.69 -6.41 -0.18
N PRO A 59 -4.04 -5.23 -0.30
CA PRO A 59 -4.05 -4.24 0.76
C PRO A 59 -5.48 -3.78 1.07
N GLN A 60 -5.75 -3.48 2.35
CA GLN A 60 -7.02 -2.94 2.82
C GLN A 60 -7.00 -1.42 2.95
N PHE A 61 -5.83 -0.86 3.21
CA PHE A 61 -5.61 0.58 3.42
C PHE A 61 -4.51 1.08 2.48
N LEU A 62 -4.55 2.36 2.13
CA LEU A 62 -3.47 2.99 1.38
C LEU A 62 -2.23 3.14 2.27
N SER A 63 -2.42 3.68 3.48
CA SER A 63 -1.33 4.00 4.40
C SER A 63 -1.71 3.70 5.85
N SER A 64 -0.72 3.70 6.74
CA SER A 64 -0.91 3.50 8.18
C SER A 64 -1.83 4.55 8.81
N GLU A 65 -1.87 5.76 8.25
CA GLU A 65 -2.68 6.87 8.74
C GLU A 65 -4.18 6.68 8.46
N GLU A 66 -4.55 5.84 7.48
CA GLU A 66 -5.95 5.50 7.20
C GLU A 66 -6.51 4.44 8.16
N VAL A 67 -5.65 3.80 8.96
CA VAL A 67 -6.09 2.78 9.91
C VAL A 67 -6.65 3.46 11.16
N THR A 68 -7.95 3.29 11.39
CA THR A 68 -8.65 3.88 12.54
C THR A 68 -8.20 3.27 13.87
N ALA A 69 -8.34 4.03 14.96
CA ALA A 69 -8.05 3.56 16.31
C ALA A 69 -8.86 2.31 16.67
N ASP A 70 -10.15 2.25 16.29
CA ASP A 70 -11.02 1.10 16.56
C ASP A 70 -10.49 -0.19 15.90
N VAL A 71 -10.01 -0.11 14.66
CA VAL A 71 -9.39 -1.25 13.97
C VAL A 71 -8.11 -1.68 14.70
N LEU A 72 -7.25 -0.73 15.06
CA LEU A 72 -5.99 -1.03 15.75
C LEU A 72 -6.20 -1.66 17.12
N GLU A 73 -7.15 -1.14 17.90
CA GLU A 73 -7.49 -1.69 19.22
C GLU A 73 -8.04 -3.10 19.11
N ARG A 74 -8.94 -3.34 18.13
CA ARG A 74 -9.49 -4.68 17.86
C ARG A 74 -8.41 -5.68 17.47
N GLU A 75 -7.56 -5.35 16.48
CA GLU A 75 -6.49 -6.24 16.04
C GLU A 75 -5.47 -6.49 17.17
N ARG A 76 -5.14 -5.45 17.95
CA ARG A 76 -4.24 -5.56 19.10
C ARG A 76 -4.80 -6.54 20.12
N GLU A 77 -6.08 -6.45 20.46
CA GLU A 77 -6.71 -7.38 21.42
C GLU A 77 -6.70 -8.82 20.90
N ILE A 78 -6.99 -9.03 19.61
CA ILE A 78 -6.88 -10.36 18.98
C ILE A 78 -5.47 -10.93 19.15
N TYR A 79 -4.43 -10.14 18.89
CA TYR A 79 -3.04 -10.60 19.03
C TYR A 79 -2.63 -10.85 20.49
N LYS A 80 -3.17 -10.07 21.44
CA LYS A 80 -2.97 -10.32 22.86
C LYS A 80 -3.56 -11.67 23.28
N GLN A 81 -4.80 -11.93 22.88
CA GLN A 81 -5.49 -13.19 23.18
C GLN A 81 -4.76 -14.38 22.54
N GLN A 82 -4.35 -14.27 21.28
CA GLN A 82 -3.55 -15.31 20.61
C GLN A 82 -2.25 -15.63 21.37
N ALA A 83 -1.53 -14.60 21.83
CA ALA A 83 -0.29 -14.82 22.59
C ALA A 83 -0.56 -15.50 23.94
N LEU A 84 -1.66 -15.18 24.62
CA LEU A 84 -2.05 -15.83 25.87
C LEU A 84 -2.42 -17.30 25.65
N GLU A 85 -3.19 -17.60 24.59
CA GLU A 85 -3.56 -18.97 24.20
C GLU A 85 -2.34 -19.82 23.81
N GLU A 86 -1.32 -19.21 23.20
CA GLU A 86 -0.01 -19.83 22.95
C GLU A 86 0.86 -20.01 24.22
N GLY A 87 0.33 -19.66 25.40
CA GLY A 87 1.00 -19.82 26.69
C GLY A 87 2.12 -18.80 26.94
N LYS A 88 2.10 -17.65 26.26
CA LYS A 88 3.12 -16.60 26.47
C LYS A 88 2.86 -15.86 27.80
N PRO A 89 3.91 -15.54 28.57
CA PRO A 89 3.77 -14.78 29.81
C PRO A 89 3.15 -13.39 29.62
N ALA A 90 2.23 -12.99 30.52
CA ALA A 90 1.50 -11.72 30.43
C ALA A 90 2.40 -10.48 30.29
N ASN A 91 3.59 -10.50 30.89
CA ASN A 91 4.56 -9.40 30.83
C ASN A 91 5.23 -9.20 29.46
N ILE A 92 5.07 -10.14 28.51
CA ILE A 92 5.57 -10.00 27.13
C ILE A 92 4.46 -9.90 26.09
N VAL A 93 3.20 -10.12 26.46
CA VAL A 93 2.04 -10.11 25.55
C VAL A 93 1.89 -8.77 24.83
N ASP A 94 2.03 -7.64 25.54
CA ASP A 94 1.94 -6.31 24.93
C ASP A 94 3.01 -6.09 23.84
N LYS A 95 4.25 -6.52 24.11
CA LYS A 95 5.35 -6.42 23.13
C LYS A 95 5.12 -7.32 21.92
N ILE A 96 4.54 -8.50 22.12
CA ILE A 96 4.17 -9.41 21.01
C ILE A 96 3.07 -8.77 20.16
N ALA A 97 2.05 -8.21 20.79
CA ALA A 97 0.97 -7.52 20.10
C ALA A 97 1.49 -6.31 19.30
N ASP A 98 2.41 -5.51 19.85
CA ASP A 98 3.06 -4.41 19.12
C ASP A 98 3.79 -4.91 17.85
N GLY A 99 4.55 -6.01 17.96
CA GLY A 99 5.21 -6.62 16.80
C GLY A 99 4.23 -7.12 15.74
N LYS A 100 3.10 -7.69 16.16
CA LYS A 100 2.03 -8.14 15.26
C LYS A 100 1.30 -6.96 14.61
N ILE A 101 1.13 -5.84 15.30
CA ILE A 101 0.59 -4.60 14.72
C ILE A 101 1.52 -4.04 13.65
N ASN A 102 2.84 -4.05 13.88
CA ASN A 102 3.78 -3.68 12.81
C ASN A 102 3.61 -4.59 11.58
N LYS A 103 3.43 -5.90 11.82
CA LYS A 103 3.18 -6.83 10.71
C LYS A 103 1.83 -6.61 10.04
N PHE A 104 0.81 -6.20 10.80
CA PHE A 104 -0.48 -5.82 10.28
C PHE A 104 -0.35 -4.67 9.28
N TYR A 105 0.43 -3.63 9.59
CA TYR A 105 0.68 -2.55 8.63
C TYR A 105 1.38 -3.04 7.36
N GLU A 106 2.45 -3.85 7.49
CA GLU A 106 3.16 -4.42 6.35
C GLU A 106 2.28 -5.30 5.44
N LEU A 107 1.20 -5.89 5.97
CA LEU A 107 0.30 -6.76 5.22
C LEU A 107 -0.92 -6.02 4.69
N ASN A 108 -1.44 -5.02 5.40
CA ASN A 108 -2.72 -4.41 5.09
C ASN A 108 -2.61 -2.98 4.54
N CYS A 109 -1.48 -2.29 4.73
CA CYS A 109 -1.26 -0.94 4.21
C CYS A 109 -0.36 -0.98 2.99
N LEU A 110 -0.89 -0.58 1.83
CA LEU A 110 -0.20 -0.64 0.55
C LEU A 110 1.17 0.00 0.57
N LEU A 111 1.31 1.21 1.13
CA LEU A 111 2.59 1.92 1.18
C LEU A 111 3.65 1.22 2.04
N GLU A 112 3.24 0.36 2.97
CA GLU A 112 4.12 -0.40 3.85
C GLU A 112 4.44 -1.82 3.34
N GLN A 113 3.74 -2.28 2.30
CA GLN A 113 3.96 -3.58 1.69
C GLN A 113 5.29 -3.62 0.92
N ASN A 114 5.95 -4.79 0.98
CA ASN A 114 7.07 -5.09 0.11
C ASN A 114 6.56 -5.36 -1.31
N TRP A 115 7.24 -4.79 -2.30
CA TRP A 115 6.85 -4.88 -3.69
C TRP A 115 6.99 -6.31 -4.20
N VAL A 116 5.96 -6.83 -4.87
CA VAL A 116 5.90 -8.23 -5.32
C VAL A 116 7.01 -8.61 -6.31
N ARG A 117 7.61 -7.65 -7.01
CA ARG A 117 8.74 -7.91 -7.91
C ARG A 117 10.11 -7.81 -7.25
N ASP A 118 10.19 -7.11 -6.14
CA ASP A 118 11.42 -6.84 -5.41
C ASP A 118 11.08 -6.80 -3.92
N GLY A 119 11.17 -7.96 -3.28
CA GLY A 119 10.75 -8.17 -1.90
C GLY A 119 11.54 -7.37 -0.87
N ASP A 120 12.64 -6.73 -1.27
CA ASP A 120 13.49 -5.90 -0.42
C ASP A 120 13.06 -4.43 -0.42
N LYS A 121 12.13 -4.03 -1.30
CA LYS A 121 11.69 -2.65 -1.48
C LYS A 121 10.23 -2.46 -1.11
N LYS A 122 9.91 -1.41 -0.35
CA LYS A 122 8.50 -1.06 -0.10
C LYS A 122 7.88 -0.27 -1.25
N ILE A 123 6.56 -0.34 -1.38
CA ILE A 123 5.82 0.45 -2.38
C ILE A 123 6.07 1.95 -2.25
N LYS A 124 6.14 2.49 -1.03
CA LYS A 124 6.48 3.90 -0.83
C LYS A 124 7.87 4.26 -1.36
N ASP A 125 8.84 3.35 -1.25
CA ASP A 125 10.20 3.58 -1.72
C ASP A 125 10.24 3.57 -3.25
N LEU A 126 9.50 2.65 -3.88
CA LEU A 126 9.31 2.63 -5.34
C LEU A 126 8.73 3.96 -5.86
N ILE A 127 7.70 4.49 -5.20
CA ILE A 127 7.11 5.80 -5.57
C ILE A 127 8.15 6.92 -5.40
N VAL A 128 8.91 6.92 -4.29
CA VAL A 128 9.96 7.91 -4.01
C VAL A 128 11.06 7.90 -5.06
N GLU A 129 11.47 6.72 -5.54
CA GLU A 129 12.45 6.57 -6.62
C GLU A 129 11.94 7.20 -7.92
N VAL A 130 10.68 6.94 -8.28
CA VAL A 130 10.09 7.52 -9.50
C VAL A 130 9.93 9.04 -9.37
N ILE A 131 9.56 9.56 -8.19
CA ILE A 131 9.54 11.01 -7.89
C ILE A 131 10.94 11.65 -8.04
N ALA A 132 11.98 10.92 -7.64
CA ALA A 132 13.36 11.38 -7.79
C ALA A 132 13.75 11.44 -9.27
N LYS A 133 13.37 10.43 -10.06
CA LYS A 133 13.65 10.33 -11.49
C LYS A 133 12.87 11.37 -12.33
N LEU A 134 11.57 11.53 -12.07
CA LEU A 134 10.68 12.33 -12.92
C LEU A 134 10.60 13.81 -12.54
N GLY A 135 11.09 14.20 -11.37
CA GLY A 135 11.10 15.62 -11.03
C GLY A 135 9.82 16.13 -10.36
N GLU A 136 8.72 15.36 -10.38
CA GLU A 136 7.40 15.75 -9.85
C GLU A 136 6.97 14.95 -8.62
N ASN A 137 6.06 15.52 -7.84
CA ASN A 137 5.29 14.82 -6.84
C ASN A 137 4.40 13.76 -7.50
N ILE A 138 4.34 12.56 -6.91
CA ILE A 138 3.48 11.48 -7.37
C ILE A 138 2.71 10.98 -6.16
N VAL A 139 1.38 10.93 -6.29
CA VAL A 139 0.49 10.55 -5.20
C VAL A 139 -0.43 9.45 -5.69
N LEU A 140 -0.36 8.28 -5.05
CA LEU A 140 -1.40 7.28 -5.20
C LEU A 140 -2.60 7.73 -4.38
N ARG A 141 -3.67 8.19 -5.04
CA ARG A 141 -4.78 8.87 -4.35
C ARG A 141 -5.77 7.90 -3.72
N ARG A 142 -6.06 6.82 -4.43
CA ARG A 142 -6.97 5.75 -4.01
C ARG A 142 -6.81 4.54 -4.91
N PHE A 143 -7.27 3.40 -4.43
CA PHE A 143 -7.36 2.18 -5.22
C PHE A 143 -8.67 1.45 -4.96
N SER A 144 -8.98 0.50 -5.82
CA SER A 144 -10.06 -0.47 -5.62
C SER A 144 -9.60 -1.82 -6.13
N ARG A 145 -9.95 -2.88 -5.43
CA ARG A 145 -9.64 -4.25 -5.81
C ARG A 145 -10.93 -5.07 -5.76
N PHE A 146 -11.12 -5.92 -6.75
CA PHE A 146 -12.26 -6.82 -6.84
C PHE A 146 -11.74 -8.23 -7.07
N SER A 147 -12.25 -9.18 -6.28
CA SER A 147 -12.06 -10.61 -6.50
C SER A 147 -13.41 -11.31 -6.43
N ILE A 148 -13.65 -12.29 -7.30
CA ILE A 148 -14.88 -13.08 -7.26
C ILE A 148 -14.91 -13.91 -5.97
N GLY A 149 -15.96 -13.73 -5.17
CA GLY A 149 -16.21 -14.49 -3.94
C GLY A 149 -15.57 -13.91 -2.68
N GLU A 150 -15.04 -12.69 -2.77
CA GLU A 150 -14.52 -11.90 -1.63
C GLU A 150 -15.56 -10.90 -1.12
#